data_AF-A0A962DK34-F1
#
_entry.id   AF-A0A962DK34-F1
#
_cell.length_a   1.000
_cell.length_b   1.000
_cell.length_c   1.000
_cell.angle_alpha   90.00
_cell.angle_beta   90.00
_cell.angle_gamma   90.00
#
_symmetry.space_group_name_H-M   'P 1'
#
loop_
_entity.id
_entity.type
_entity.pdbx_description
1 polymer ?
#
loop_
_entity_poly.entity_id
_entity_poly.type
_entity_poly.pdbx_seq_one_letter_code
_entity_poly.pdbx_strand_id
1 'polypeptide(L)'
;PAKAPPPAPHKELPVVDSSAADFERALSRGLGALAAGRLAEARQAIDVATGLRPGDPGAKNALAQLVAEERRERIATLEAEARKLEAAEQWQGAVSRYEAMLGIDANLLGAQKGLAAAQARASLNQQLEQALARADRFNDDAIAGPARQLVAQAAAVPAPGPVLSAQIERLEVQLKIAAQPVPVQFESDNQTNVVIYKVGTLGVFSSRTLDLRPGRYVVVGTRDGYRDVRRNIRVDPAGNMPPVVIRCEEAI
;
A
#
# COMPACT_ATOMS: atom_id res chain seq x y z
N PRO A 1 62.83 77.91 -32.38
CA PRO A 1 62.82 77.36 -31.00
C PRO A 1 61.41 77.39 -30.38
N ALA A 2 60.69 76.27 -30.48
CA ALA A 2 59.67 75.84 -29.53
C ALA A 2 59.28 74.41 -29.94
N LYS A 3 59.87 73.43 -29.24
CA LYS A 3 59.65 71.99 -29.47
C LYS A 3 58.26 71.66 -28.90
N ALA A 4 57.38 71.08 -29.71
CA ALA A 4 56.05 70.66 -29.27
C ALA A 4 56.16 69.70 -28.06
N PRO A 5 55.32 69.85 -27.03
CA PRO A 5 55.34 68.96 -25.87
C PRO A 5 54.89 67.53 -26.27
N PRO A 6 55.45 66.48 -25.65
CA PRO A 6 55.06 65.11 -25.94
C PRO A 6 53.62 64.83 -25.48
N PRO A 7 52.89 63.93 -26.16
CA PRO A 7 51.55 63.54 -25.75
C PRO A 7 51.58 62.87 -24.37
N ALA A 8 50.60 63.22 -23.53
CA ALA A 8 50.42 62.64 -22.21
C ALA A 8 50.18 61.12 -22.30
N PRO A 9 50.66 60.32 -21.32
CA PRO A 9 50.45 58.88 -21.32
C PRO A 9 48.97 58.56 -21.19
N HIS A 10 48.45 57.72 -22.08
CA HIS A 10 47.13 57.12 -21.95
C HIS A 10 47.09 56.32 -20.65
N LYS A 11 46.25 56.74 -19.72
CA LYS A 11 45.93 56.00 -18.51
C LYS A 11 45.04 54.83 -18.94
N GLU A 12 45.63 53.65 -19.16
CA GLU A 12 44.87 52.41 -19.28
C GLU A 12 43.98 52.27 -18.04
N LEU A 13 42.66 52.38 -18.24
CA LEU A 13 41.68 51.98 -17.24
C LEU A 13 41.89 50.48 -16.98
N PRO A 14 41.93 50.04 -15.71
CA PRO A 14 42.10 48.63 -15.42
C PRO A 14 40.92 47.88 -16.05
N VAL A 15 41.22 46.93 -16.93
CA VAL A 15 40.24 45.96 -17.42
C VAL A 15 39.80 45.17 -16.18
N VAL A 16 38.69 45.58 -15.58
CA VAL A 16 38.03 44.79 -14.54
C VAL A 16 37.70 43.48 -15.20
N ASP A 17 38.34 42.41 -14.73
CA ASP A 17 38.17 41.07 -15.25
C ASP A 17 36.70 40.67 -15.06
N SER A 18 35.87 40.90 -16.09
CA SER A 18 34.40 40.85 -16.00
C SER A 18 33.91 39.51 -15.43
N SER A 19 34.62 38.43 -15.75
CA SER A 19 34.43 37.09 -15.21
C SER A 19 34.60 37.02 -13.68
N ALA A 20 35.54 37.76 -13.09
CA ALA A 20 35.72 37.85 -11.65
C ALA A 20 34.55 38.56 -10.95
N ALA A 21 34.13 39.71 -11.49
CA ALA A 21 33.03 40.48 -10.95
C ALA A 21 31.66 39.78 -11.14
N ASP A 22 31.49 39.06 -12.25
CA ASP A 22 30.31 38.20 -12.49
C ASP A 22 30.29 37.02 -11.52
N PHE A 23 31.44 36.40 -11.25
CA PHE A 23 31.58 35.32 -10.28
C PHE A 23 31.21 35.77 -8.88
N GLU A 24 31.77 36.89 -8.39
CA GLU A 24 31.47 37.42 -7.05
C GLU A 24 29.99 37.78 -6.90
N ARG A 25 29.39 38.40 -7.93
CA ARG A 25 27.95 38.70 -7.95
C ARG A 25 27.09 37.44 -7.96
N ALA A 26 27.47 36.41 -8.71
CA ALA A 26 26.74 35.14 -8.74
C ALA A 26 26.83 34.43 -7.38
N LEU A 27 28.04 34.33 -6.81
CA LEU A 27 28.27 33.69 -5.52
C LEU A 27 27.54 34.42 -4.38
N SER A 28 27.62 35.75 -4.34
CA SER A 28 26.93 36.58 -3.33
C SER A 28 25.40 36.43 -3.41
N ARG A 29 24.83 36.46 -4.63
CA ARG A 29 23.39 36.19 -4.84
C ARG A 29 23.00 34.79 -4.38
N GLY A 30 23.81 33.79 -4.70
CA GLY A 30 23.60 32.40 -4.31
C GLY A 30 23.59 32.21 -2.79
N LEU A 31 24.60 32.75 -2.10
CA LEU A 31 24.68 32.70 -0.64
C LEU A 31 23.55 33.50 0.03
N GLY A 32 23.18 34.66 -0.51
CA GLY A 32 22.06 35.45 -0.02
C GLY A 32 20.71 34.75 -0.20
N ALA A 33 20.49 34.07 -1.33
CA ALA A 33 19.30 33.26 -1.56
C ALA A 33 19.27 32.03 -0.64
N LEU A 34 20.41 31.37 -0.44
CA LEU A 34 20.56 30.23 0.47
C LEU A 34 20.24 30.63 1.93
N ALA A 35 20.78 31.76 2.40
CA ALA A 35 20.48 32.29 3.73
C ALA A 35 19.00 32.66 3.92
N ALA A 36 18.31 33.00 2.82
CA ALA A 36 16.88 33.29 2.82
C ALA A 36 15.99 32.03 2.60
N GLY A 37 16.59 30.83 2.52
CA GLY A 37 15.86 29.58 2.25
C GLY A 37 15.31 29.45 0.83
N ARG A 38 15.69 30.34 -0.10
CA ARG A 38 15.24 30.32 -1.51
C ARG A 38 16.12 29.36 -2.32
N LEU A 39 15.98 28.06 -2.06
CA LEU A 39 16.90 27.04 -2.59
C LEU A 39 16.96 27.01 -4.13
N ALA A 40 15.82 27.18 -4.81
CA ALA A 40 15.79 27.23 -6.28
C ALA A 40 16.59 28.42 -6.86
N GLU A 41 16.45 29.61 -6.27
CA GLU A 41 17.22 30.80 -6.67
C GLU A 41 18.70 30.64 -6.31
N ALA A 42 18.99 30.06 -5.14
CA ALA A 42 20.36 29.76 -4.71
C ALA A 42 21.04 28.79 -5.69
N ARG A 43 20.34 27.74 -6.13
CA ARG A 43 20.83 26.79 -7.14
C ARG A 43 21.21 27.48 -8.43
N GLN A 44 20.31 28.28 -9.00
CA GLN A 44 20.59 29.00 -10.25
C GLN A 44 21.85 29.88 -10.12
N ALA A 45 21.97 30.65 -9.04
CA ALA A 45 23.08 31.57 -8.86
C ALA A 45 24.42 30.85 -8.53
N ILE A 46 24.39 29.78 -7.75
CA ILE A 46 25.57 28.97 -7.42
C ILE A 46 26.03 28.16 -8.64
N ASP A 47 25.12 27.65 -9.47
CA ASP A 47 25.46 26.96 -10.72
C ASP A 47 26.15 27.91 -11.72
N VAL A 48 25.71 29.18 -11.79
CA VAL A 48 26.43 30.22 -12.55
C VAL A 48 27.83 30.47 -11.97
N ALA A 49 27.96 30.62 -10.65
CA ALA A 49 29.26 30.85 -10.01
C ALA A 49 30.24 29.69 -10.24
N THR A 50 29.76 28.44 -10.12
CA THR A 50 30.57 27.23 -10.37
C THR A 50 30.93 27.06 -11.85
N GLY A 51 30.05 27.48 -12.77
CA GLY A 51 30.36 27.53 -14.20
C GLY A 51 31.41 28.58 -14.57
N LEU A 52 31.40 29.74 -13.92
CA LEU A 52 32.37 30.82 -14.15
C LEU A 52 33.77 30.47 -13.62
N ARG A 53 33.85 29.82 -12.46
CA ARG A 53 35.12 29.35 -11.88
C ARG A 53 35.01 27.91 -11.39
N PRO A 54 35.14 26.93 -12.30
CA PRO A 54 35.18 25.53 -11.93
C PRO A 54 36.35 25.27 -10.99
N GLY A 55 36.07 24.76 -9.79
CA GLY A 55 37.12 24.41 -8.83
C GLY A 55 37.28 25.37 -7.66
N ASP A 56 36.71 26.58 -7.72
CA ASP A 56 36.80 27.59 -6.66
C ASP A 56 36.30 27.03 -5.30
N PRO A 57 37.09 27.16 -4.21
CA PRO A 57 36.70 26.63 -2.90
C PRO A 57 35.42 27.25 -2.34
N GLY A 58 35.20 28.55 -2.55
CA GLY A 58 34.01 29.26 -2.07
C GLY A 58 32.75 28.78 -2.79
N ALA A 59 32.80 28.64 -4.11
CA ALA A 59 31.70 28.10 -4.90
C ALA A 59 31.41 26.62 -4.59
N LYS A 60 32.45 25.80 -4.37
CA LYS A 60 32.30 24.40 -3.93
C LYS A 60 31.63 24.29 -2.56
N ASN A 61 32.04 25.12 -1.60
CA ASN A 61 31.43 25.14 -0.27
C ASN A 61 29.98 25.60 -0.33
N ALA A 62 29.67 26.65 -1.09
CA ALA A 62 28.31 27.13 -1.30
C ALA A 62 27.42 26.04 -1.93
N LEU A 63 27.92 25.33 -2.95
CA LEU A 63 27.21 24.22 -3.58
C LEU A 63 26.98 23.06 -2.60
N ALA A 64 27.98 22.69 -1.80
CA ALA A 64 27.85 21.64 -0.79
C ALA A 64 26.81 22.00 0.28
N GLN A 65 26.79 23.26 0.73
CA GLN A 65 25.80 23.74 1.68
C GLN A 65 24.38 23.74 1.07
N LEU A 66 24.23 24.22 -0.17
CA LEU A 66 22.96 24.18 -0.88
C LEU A 66 22.43 22.74 -1.01
N VAL A 67 23.26 21.80 -1.47
CA VAL A 67 22.86 20.39 -1.61
C VAL A 67 22.46 19.77 -0.28
N ALA A 68 23.12 20.15 0.82
CA ALA A 68 22.75 19.69 2.16
C ALA A 68 21.37 20.23 2.58
N GLU A 69 21.06 21.50 2.29
CA GLU A 69 19.74 22.08 2.59
C GLU A 69 18.63 21.52 1.69
N GLU A 70 18.88 21.33 0.38
CA GLU A 70 17.95 20.68 -0.55
C GLU A 70 17.60 19.26 -0.07
N ARG A 71 18.62 18.53 0.42
CA ARG A 71 18.43 17.20 1.00
C ARG A 71 17.53 17.26 2.25
N ARG A 72 17.78 18.21 3.16
CA ARG A 72 17.00 18.38 4.39
C ARG A 72 15.53 18.71 4.09
N GLU A 73 15.27 19.64 3.18
CA GLU A 73 13.91 20.01 2.77
C GLU A 73 13.18 18.80 2.16
N ARG A 74 13.88 18.03 1.30
CA ARG A 74 13.30 16.84 0.69
C ARG A 74 12.93 15.78 1.72
N ILE A 75 13.81 15.51 2.68
CA ILE A 75 13.53 14.56 3.78
C ILE A 75 12.33 15.05 4.60
N ALA A 76 12.27 16.34 4.95
CA ALA A 76 11.17 16.90 5.73
C ALA A 76 9.81 16.79 5.00
N THR A 77 9.80 17.01 3.69
CA THR A 77 8.60 16.84 2.86
C THR A 77 8.14 15.39 2.85
N LEU A 78 9.06 14.45 2.60
CA LEU A 78 8.74 13.02 2.59
C LEU A 78 8.23 12.55 3.95
N GLU A 79 8.78 13.05 5.05
CA GLU A 79 8.33 12.73 6.40
C GLU A 79 6.92 13.27 6.69
N ALA A 80 6.62 14.50 6.25
CA ALA A 80 5.27 15.07 6.36
C ALA A 80 4.25 14.27 5.53
N GLU A 81 4.62 13.87 4.32
CA GLU A 81 3.78 13.00 3.47
C GLU A 81 3.57 11.62 4.11
N ALA A 82 4.61 11.00 4.65
CA ALA A 82 4.52 9.71 5.34
C ALA A 82 3.54 9.78 6.52
N ARG A 83 3.66 10.79 7.39
CA ARG A 83 2.75 11.00 8.52
C ARG A 83 1.30 11.20 8.09
N LYS A 84 1.07 11.94 6.99
CA LYS A 84 -0.28 12.12 6.44
C LYS A 84 -0.87 10.80 5.96
N LEU A 85 -0.05 9.96 5.32
CA LEU A 85 -0.46 8.63 4.85
C LEU A 85 -0.74 7.69 6.02
N GLU A 86 0.08 7.69 7.07
CA GLU A 86 -0.17 6.93 8.30
C GLU A 86 -1.47 7.35 8.98
N ALA A 87 -1.73 8.65 9.11
CA ALA A 87 -2.96 9.17 9.68
C ALA A 87 -4.21 8.80 8.87
N ALA A 88 -4.06 8.64 7.55
CA ALA A 88 -5.11 8.15 6.65
C ALA A 88 -5.13 6.62 6.53
N GLU A 89 -4.29 5.89 7.27
CA GLU A 89 -4.09 4.45 7.20
C GLU A 89 -3.75 3.93 5.78
N GLN A 90 -3.11 4.78 4.97
CA GLN A 90 -2.58 4.45 3.64
C GLN A 90 -1.15 3.89 3.76
N TRP A 91 -1.04 2.76 4.44
CA TRP A 91 0.23 2.19 4.90
C TRP A 91 1.23 1.90 3.77
N GLN A 92 0.78 1.36 2.63
CA GLN A 92 1.68 1.12 1.48
C GLN A 92 2.25 2.42 0.89
N GLY A 93 1.47 3.50 0.94
CA GLY A 93 1.95 4.83 0.58
C GLY A 93 3.04 5.29 1.54
N ALA A 94 2.82 5.16 2.85
CA ALA A 94 3.79 5.52 3.87
C ALA A 94 5.11 4.74 3.73
N VAL A 95 5.04 3.42 3.47
CA VAL A 95 6.20 2.56 3.15
C VAL A 95 7.02 3.19 2.02
N SER A 96 6.36 3.57 0.92
CA SER A 96 7.02 4.16 -0.25
C SER A 96 7.73 5.48 0.09
N ARG A 97 7.19 6.29 1.01
CA ARG A 97 7.82 7.55 1.44
C ARG A 97 9.03 7.31 2.33
N TYR A 98 8.96 6.37 3.26
CA TYR A 98 10.12 6.02 4.09
C TYR A 98 11.25 5.38 3.27
N GLU A 99 10.93 4.51 2.30
CA GLU A 99 11.92 3.97 1.36
C GLU A 99 12.60 5.09 0.56
N ALA A 100 11.84 6.09 0.10
CA ALA A 100 12.40 7.26 -0.58
C ALA A 100 13.33 8.08 0.35
N MET A 101 13.00 8.23 1.64
CA MET A 101 13.88 8.89 2.61
C MET A 101 15.18 8.10 2.82
N LEU A 102 15.09 6.77 2.96
CA LEU A 102 16.26 5.91 3.13
C LEU A 102 17.12 5.81 1.87
N GLY A 103 16.54 6.04 0.69
CA GLY A 103 17.27 6.24 -0.55
C GLY A 103 18.12 7.52 -0.59
N ILE A 104 17.76 8.53 0.23
CA ILE A 104 18.53 9.76 0.39
C ILE A 104 19.63 9.57 1.45
N ASP A 105 19.27 9.02 2.60
CA ASP A 105 20.20 8.66 3.67
C ASP A 105 19.71 7.42 4.43
N ALA A 106 20.45 6.33 4.28
CA ALA A 106 20.10 5.05 4.87
C ALA A 106 20.19 5.05 6.41
N ASN A 107 20.87 6.02 7.04
CA ASN A 107 21.09 6.07 8.49
C ASN A 107 20.00 6.85 9.25
N LEU A 108 18.95 7.30 8.57
CA LEU A 108 17.83 8.00 9.19
C LEU A 108 17.02 7.06 10.08
N LEU A 109 17.40 6.97 11.37
CA LEU A 109 16.77 6.07 12.35
C LEU A 109 15.25 6.24 12.44
N GLY A 110 14.76 7.48 12.30
CA GLY A 110 13.32 7.76 12.26
C GLY A 110 12.64 7.10 11.07
N ALA A 111 13.23 7.19 9.87
CA ALA A 111 12.72 6.56 8.67
C ALA A 111 12.83 5.04 8.70
N GLN A 112 13.90 4.46 9.28
CA GLN A 112 14.02 3.01 9.47
C GLN A 112 12.91 2.47 10.38
N LYS A 113 12.65 3.12 11.52
CA LYS A 113 11.59 2.75 12.45
C LYS A 113 10.20 2.93 11.83
N GLY A 114 9.98 4.07 11.16
CA GLY A 114 8.74 4.37 10.46
C GLY A 114 8.45 3.34 9.36
N LEU A 115 9.46 2.97 8.56
CA LEU A 115 9.34 1.95 7.53
C LEU A 115 8.91 0.61 8.13
N ALA A 116 9.58 0.14 9.18
CA ALA A 116 9.25 -1.14 9.82
C ALA A 116 7.80 -1.15 10.36
N ALA A 117 7.37 -0.07 11.00
CA ALA A 117 6.00 0.07 11.51
C ALA A 117 4.97 0.11 10.37
N ALA A 118 5.22 0.89 9.32
CA ALA A 118 4.35 1.00 8.16
C ALA A 118 4.25 -0.31 7.38
N GLN A 119 5.36 -1.06 7.23
CA GLN A 119 5.37 -2.38 6.59
C GLN A 119 4.53 -3.40 7.38
N ALA A 120 4.65 -3.43 8.71
CA ALA A 120 3.84 -4.30 9.56
C ALA A 120 2.35 -4.00 9.37
N ARG A 121 1.96 -2.72 9.36
CA ARG A 121 0.58 -2.28 9.14
C ARG A 121 0.08 -2.55 7.72
N ALA A 122 0.90 -2.34 6.70
CA ALA A 122 0.55 -2.63 5.30
C ALA A 122 0.31 -4.12 5.08
N SER A 123 1.19 -4.97 5.63
CA SER A 123 1.04 -6.43 5.60
C SER A 123 -0.24 -6.88 6.30
N LEU A 124 -0.52 -6.37 7.51
CA LEU A 124 -1.74 -6.71 8.24
C LEU A 124 -3.00 -6.30 7.45
N ASN A 125 -3.01 -5.08 6.90
CA ASN A 125 -4.10 -4.59 6.05
C ASN A 125 -4.34 -5.51 4.85
N GLN A 126 -3.28 -5.91 4.15
CA GLN A 126 -3.38 -6.83 3.02
C GLN A 126 -3.93 -8.21 3.42
N GLN A 127 -3.48 -8.76 4.55
CA GLN A 127 -3.97 -10.04 5.05
C GLN A 127 -5.46 -9.98 5.40
N LEU A 128 -5.92 -8.90 6.03
CA LEU A 128 -7.33 -8.70 6.38
C LEU A 128 -8.21 -8.59 5.14
N GLU A 129 -7.80 -7.79 4.15
CA GLU A 129 -8.55 -7.67 2.88
C GLU A 129 -8.61 -9.01 2.13
N GLN A 130 -7.52 -9.79 2.13
CA GLN A 130 -7.53 -11.13 1.54
C GLN A 130 -8.45 -12.11 2.28
N ALA A 131 -8.53 -12.02 3.61
CA ALA A 131 -9.44 -12.83 4.41
C ALA A 131 -10.90 -12.45 4.13
N LEU A 132 -11.23 -11.16 4.13
CA LEU A 132 -12.56 -10.63 3.80
C LEU A 132 -13.02 -11.07 2.40
N ALA A 133 -12.12 -11.07 1.42
CA ALA A 133 -12.41 -11.52 0.05
C ALA A 133 -12.76 -13.03 -0.04
N ARG A 134 -12.43 -13.82 0.98
CA ARG A 134 -12.68 -15.28 1.04
C ARG A 134 -13.83 -15.65 1.97
N ALA A 135 -14.60 -14.67 2.43
CA ALA A 135 -15.65 -14.89 3.42
C ALA A 135 -16.75 -15.86 2.98
N ASP A 136 -16.96 -16.05 1.68
CA ASP A 136 -17.91 -17.02 1.12
C ASP A 136 -17.52 -18.49 1.38
N ARG A 137 -16.30 -18.73 1.87
CA ARG A 137 -15.74 -20.05 2.18
C ARG A 137 -15.54 -20.28 3.68
N PHE A 138 -16.03 -19.40 4.55
CA PHE A 138 -15.90 -19.56 6.00
C PHE A 138 -16.74 -20.70 6.58
N ASN A 139 -17.55 -21.39 5.77
CA ASN A 139 -18.11 -22.69 6.13
C ASN A 139 -17.04 -23.79 6.26
N ASP A 140 -15.83 -23.59 5.72
CA ASP A 140 -14.68 -24.48 5.87
C ASP A 140 -13.75 -23.99 6.99
N ASP A 141 -13.56 -24.80 8.03
CA ASP A 141 -12.72 -24.45 9.18
C ASP A 141 -11.24 -24.28 8.83
N ALA A 142 -10.75 -24.89 7.75
CA ALA A 142 -9.39 -24.66 7.26
C ALA A 142 -9.19 -23.22 6.74
N ILE A 143 -10.28 -22.54 6.37
CA ILE A 143 -10.27 -21.13 5.94
C ILE A 143 -10.65 -20.20 7.09
N ALA A 144 -11.70 -20.55 7.85
CA ALA A 144 -12.19 -19.72 8.95
C ALA A 144 -11.25 -19.69 10.16
N GLY A 145 -10.51 -20.78 10.43
CA GLY A 145 -9.55 -20.86 11.53
C GLY A 145 -8.45 -19.80 11.45
N PRO A 146 -7.68 -19.73 10.35
CA PRO A 146 -6.67 -18.68 10.16
C PRO A 146 -7.26 -17.26 10.19
N ALA A 147 -8.47 -17.05 9.66
CA ALA A 147 -9.13 -15.75 9.71
C ALA A 147 -9.47 -15.32 11.15
N ARG A 148 -9.93 -16.24 12.02
CA ARG A 148 -10.13 -15.97 13.45
C ARG A 148 -8.83 -15.60 14.17
N GLN A 149 -7.73 -16.29 13.84
CA GLN A 149 -6.42 -15.94 14.39
C GLN A 149 -5.95 -14.56 13.94
N LEU A 150 -6.17 -14.22 12.67
CA LEU A 150 -5.84 -12.91 12.11
C LEU A 150 -6.62 -11.78 12.80
N VAL A 151 -7.91 -11.99 13.07
CA VAL A 151 -8.72 -11.06 13.88
C VAL A 151 -8.08 -10.84 15.26
N ALA A 152 -7.71 -11.90 15.97
CA ALA A 152 -7.11 -11.80 17.29
C ALA A 152 -5.75 -11.05 17.26
N GLN A 153 -4.94 -11.28 16.23
CA GLN A 153 -3.68 -10.57 16.02
C GLN A 153 -3.92 -9.09 15.72
N ALA A 154 -4.90 -8.78 14.86
CA ALA A 154 -5.26 -7.42 14.50
C ALA A 154 -5.81 -6.63 15.70
N ALA A 155 -6.64 -7.28 16.54
CA ALA A 155 -7.20 -6.69 17.76
C ALA A 155 -6.12 -6.38 18.82
N ALA A 156 -4.97 -7.06 18.77
CA ALA A 156 -3.85 -6.78 19.66
C ALA A 156 -3.02 -5.54 19.26
N VAL A 157 -3.30 -4.93 18.10
CA VAL A 157 -2.58 -3.75 17.63
C VAL A 157 -3.01 -2.52 18.46
N PRO A 158 -2.07 -1.84 19.15
CA PRO A 158 -2.39 -0.61 19.87
C PRO A 158 -2.86 0.49 18.91
N ALA A 159 -3.86 1.27 19.33
CA ALA A 159 -4.41 2.37 18.55
C ALA A 159 -4.70 1.98 17.09
N PRO A 160 -5.62 1.03 16.85
CA PRO A 160 -5.79 0.40 15.54
C PRO A 160 -6.13 1.41 14.43
N GLY A 161 -6.82 2.51 14.76
CA GLY A 161 -7.34 3.46 13.77
C GLY A 161 -8.67 2.99 13.18
N PRO A 162 -9.45 3.89 12.57
CA PRO A 162 -10.78 3.58 12.03
C PRO A 162 -10.78 2.50 10.94
N VAL A 163 -9.80 2.46 10.03
CA VAL A 163 -9.76 1.51 8.91
C VAL A 163 -9.51 0.10 9.43
N LEU A 164 -8.49 -0.11 10.27
CA LEU A 164 -8.24 -1.43 10.86
C LEU A 164 -9.40 -1.88 11.74
N SER A 165 -9.97 -0.99 12.55
CA SER A 165 -11.11 -1.32 13.40
C SER A 165 -12.31 -1.81 12.57
N ALA A 166 -12.62 -1.13 11.46
CA ALA A 166 -13.67 -1.52 10.54
C ALA A 166 -13.35 -2.83 9.79
N GLN A 167 -12.09 -3.14 9.50
CA GLN A 167 -11.70 -4.43 8.93
C GLN A 167 -11.90 -5.58 9.92
N ILE A 168 -11.50 -5.39 11.18
CA ILE A 168 -11.68 -6.35 12.26
C ILE A 168 -13.17 -6.65 12.44
N GLU A 169 -13.99 -5.61 12.63
CA GLU A 169 -15.43 -5.76 12.84
C GLU A 169 -16.11 -6.50 11.67
N ARG A 170 -15.82 -6.09 10.43
CA ARG A 170 -16.39 -6.75 9.24
C ARG A 170 -16.03 -8.23 9.20
N LEU A 171 -14.78 -8.58 9.48
CA LEU A 171 -14.29 -9.96 9.43
C LEU A 171 -14.92 -10.80 10.57
N GLU A 172 -15.02 -10.24 11.77
CA GLU A 172 -15.70 -10.86 12.92
C GLU A 172 -17.16 -11.16 12.63
N VAL A 173 -17.90 -10.20 12.07
CA VAL A 173 -19.30 -10.37 11.69
C VAL A 173 -19.45 -11.49 10.66
N GLN A 174 -18.62 -11.50 9.62
CA GLN A 174 -18.66 -12.55 8.60
C GLN A 174 -18.34 -13.94 9.16
N LEU A 175 -17.36 -14.05 10.06
CA LEU A 175 -17.02 -15.29 10.74
C LEU A 175 -18.16 -15.78 11.64
N LYS A 176 -18.82 -14.86 12.36
CA LYS A 176 -19.98 -15.18 13.21
C LYS A 176 -21.15 -15.69 12.39
N ILE A 177 -21.47 -15.01 11.29
CA ILE A 177 -22.54 -15.42 10.37
C ILE A 177 -22.26 -16.80 9.79
N ALA A 178 -21.04 -17.03 9.28
CA ALA A 178 -20.67 -18.32 8.69
C ALA A 178 -20.61 -19.47 9.70
N ALA A 179 -20.43 -19.18 10.99
CA ALA A 179 -20.39 -20.19 12.04
C ALA A 179 -21.79 -20.73 12.43
N GLN A 180 -22.86 -20.01 12.13
CA GLN A 180 -24.23 -20.35 12.55
C GLN A 180 -24.93 -21.20 11.49
N PRO A 181 -25.18 -22.51 11.75
CA PRO A 181 -25.89 -23.36 10.80
C PRO A 181 -27.33 -22.89 10.58
N VAL A 182 -27.83 -23.09 9.37
CA VAL A 182 -29.22 -22.84 8.97
C VAL A 182 -29.82 -24.11 8.36
N PRO A 183 -31.12 -24.37 8.56
CA PRO A 183 -31.78 -25.54 7.99
C PRO A 183 -31.88 -25.39 6.47
N VAL A 184 -31.50 -26.45 5.75
CA VAL A 184 -31.61 -26.54 4.29
C VAL A 184 -32.38 -27.80 3.94
N GLN A 185 -33.46 -27.61 3.18
CA GLN A 185 -34.27 -28.71 2.68
C GLN A 185 -33.69 -29.25 1.38
N PHE A 186 -33.57 -30.57 1.29
CA PHE A 186 -33.17 -31.32 0.11
C PHE A 186 -34.28 -32.23 -0.34
N GLU A 187 -34.47 -32.34 -1.64
CA GLU A 187 -35.46 -33.22 -2.26
C GLU A 187 -34.83 -34.08 -3.36
N SER A 188 -35.19 -35.35 -3.38
CA SER A 188 -34.72 -36.33 -4.37
C SER A 188 -35.89 -37.25 -4.76
N ASP A 189 -35.62 -38.33 -5.48
CA ASP A 189 -36.60 -39.27 -6.07
C ASP A 189 -36.61 -40.65 -5.39
N ASN A 190 -35.94 -40.77 -4.24
CA ASN A 190 -35.75 -42.03 -3.50
C ASN A 190 -34.99 -43.13 -4.27
N GLN A 191 -34.33 -42.78 -5.38
CA GLN A 191 -33.55 -43.69 -6.24
C GLN A 191 -32.12 -43.18 -6.45
N THR A 192 -31.95 -41.85 -6.49
CA THR A 192 -30.67 -41.17 -6.62
C THR A 192 -29.92 -41.18 -5.29
N ASN A 193 -28.71 -41.75 -5.28
CA ASN A 193 -27.81 -41.72 -4.12
C ASN A 193 -27.09 -40.36 -4.07
N VAL A 194 -27.31 -39.61 -3.00
CA VAL A 194 -26.85 -38.22 -2.87
C VAL A 194 -25.69 -38.09 -1.89
N VAL A 195 -24.69 -37.29 -2.27
CA VAL A 195 -23.53 -36.92 -1.45
C VAL A 195 -23.38 -35.39 -1.45
N ILE A 196 -23.09 -34.80 -0.29
CA ILE A 196 -22.67 -33.41 -0.18
C ILE A 196 -21.18 -33.38 0.17
N TYR A 197 -20.35 -32.81 -0.70
CA TYR A 197 -18.91 -32.73 -0.47
C TYR A 197 -18.60 -31.99 0.84
N LYS A 198 -17.63 -32.53 1.59
CA LYS A 198 -17.20 -32.05 2.92
C LYS A 198 -18.24 -32.15 4.05
N VAL A 199 -19.44 -32.64 3.76
CA VAL A 199 -20.49 -32.91 4.76
C VAL A 199 -20.64 -34.42 4.94
N GLY A 200 -20.87 -35.16 3.86
CA GLY A 200 -21.00 -36.61 3.88
C GLY A 200 -22.04 -37.16 2.91
N THR A 201 -22.28 -38.46 3.01
CA THR A 201 -23.27 -39.19 2.21
C THR A 201 -24.66 -39.09 2.82
N LEU A 202 -25.65 -38.65 2.04
CA LEU A 202 -27.05 -38.55 2.46
C LEU A 202 -27.84 -39.82 2.10
N GLY A 203 -27.38 -40.60 1.13
CA GLY A 203 -28.07 -41.80 0.66
C GLY A 203 -29.23 -41.48 -0.28
N VAL A 204 -30.19 -42.40 -0.37
CA VAL A 204 -31.46 -42.22 -1.09
C VAL A 204 -32.53 -41.67 -0.15
N PHE A 205 -33.32 -40.70 -0.62
CA PHE A 205 -34.41 -40.10 0.14
C PHE A 205 -35.41 -39.40 -0.79
N SER A 206 -36.61 -39.09 -0.28
CA SER A 206 -37.57 -38.20 -0.94
C SER A 206 -37.40 -36.75 -0.47
N SER A 207 -37.35 -36.53 0.85
CA SER A 207 -37.11 -35.22 1.49
C SER A 207 -36.23 -35.38 2.72
N ARG A 208 -35.29 -34.45 2.92
CA ARG A 208 -34.41 -34.40 4.10
C ARG A 208 -34.03 -32.97 4.43
N THR A 209 -34.04 -32.60 5.70
CA THR A 209 -33.51 -31.31 6.17
C THR A 209 -32.16 -31.52 6.83
N LEU A 210 -31.17 -30.70 6.48
CA LEU A 210 -29.85 -30.68 7.12
C LEU A 210 -29.50 -29.25 7.54
N ASP A 211 -28.92 -29.11 8.72
CA ASP A 211 -28.34 -27.86 9.17
C ASP A 211 -26.96 -27.69 8.54
N LEU A 212 -26.81 -26.66 7.69
CA LEU A 212 -25.58 -26.35 7.00
C LEU A 212 -25.11 -24.94 7.36
N ARG A 213 -23.80 -24.78 7.52
CA ARG A 213 -23.19 -23.45 7.67
C ARG A 213 -23.38 -22.63 6.39
N PRO A 214 -23.63 -21.32 6.46
CA PRO A 214 -23.72 -20.46 5.28
C PRO A 214 -22.45 -20.50 4.46
N GLY A 215 -22.56 -20.69 3.15
CA GLY A 215 -21.41 -20.83 2.26
C GLY A 215 -21.68 -21.72 1.06
N ARG A 216 -20.61 -22.02 0.31
CA ARG A 216 -20.70 -22.80 -0.94
C ARG A 216 -20.58 -24.29 -0.69
N TYR A 217 -21.46 -25.06 -1.33
CA TYR A 217 -21.45 -26.52 -1.31
C TYR A 217 -21.57 -27.10 -2.72
N VAL A 218 -21.09 -28.33 -2.86
CA VAL A 218 -21.27 -29.13 -4.06
C VAL A 218 -22.03 -30.39 -3.67
N VAL A 219 -23.16 -30.60 -4.32
CA VAL A 219 -24.05 -31.75 -4.13
C VAL A 219 -23.94 -32.61 -5.38
N VAL A 220 -23.79 -33.92 -5.20
CA VAL A 220 -23.72 -34.89 -6.29
C VAL A 220 -24.77 -35.96 -6.08
N GLY A 221 -25.53 -36.24 -7.14
CA GLY A 221 -26.43 -37.40 -7.23
C GLY A 221 -25.83 -38.42 -8.19
N THR A 222 -25.88 -39.69 -7.78
CA THR A 222 -25.39 -40.84 -8.55
C THR A 222 -26.47 -41.90 -8.61
N ARG A 223 -26.61 -42.58 -9.75
CA ARG A 223 -27.57 -43.67 -9.94
C ARG A 223 -27.14 -44.57 -11.08
N ASP A 224 -27.10 -45.88 -10.84
CA ASP A 224 -26.72 -46.86 -11.85
C ASP A 224 -27.61 -46.79 -13.10
N GLY A 225 -26.99 -46.73 -14.28
CA GLY A 225 -27.68 -46.60 -15.57
C GLY A 225 -28.14 -45.18 -15.92
N TYR A 226 -27.81 -44.19 -15.09
CA TYR A 226 -28.16 -42.78 -15.32
C TYR A 226 -26.92 -41.90 -15.24
N ARG A 227 -27.00 -40.73 -15.89
CA ARG A 227 -25.97 -39.71 -15.83
C ARG A 227 -25.97 -39.03 -14.45
N ASP A 228 -24.79 -38.92 -13.86
CA ASP A 228 -24.60 -38.22 -12.60
C ASP A 228 -24.97 -36.73 -12.71
N VAL A 229 -25.58 -36.21 -11.64
CA VAL A 229 -25.93 -34.80 -11.52
C VAL A 229 -25.05 -34.12 -10.48
N ARG A 230 -24.52 -32.95 -10.82
CA ARG A 230 -23.70 -32.13 -9.92
C ARG A 230 -24.29 -30.73 -9.82
N ARG A 231 -24.61 -30.30 -8.60
CA ARG A 231 -25.19 -28.99 -8.32
C ARG A 231 -24.31 -28.21 -7.35
N ASN A 232 -23.95 -26.98 -7.75
CA ASN A 232 -23.30 -26.03 -6.86
C ASN A 232 -24.39 -25.19 -6.19
N ILE A 233 -24.42 -25.17 -4.87
CA ILE A 233 -25.38 -24.37 -4.09
C ILE A 233 -24.63 -23.39 -3.19
N ARG A 234 -25.30 -22.29 -2.86
CA ARG A 234 -24.83 -21.32 -1.87
C ARG A 234 -25.89 -21.22 -0.78
N VAL A 235 -25.54 -21.65 0.42
CA VAL A 235 -26.40 -21.56 1.61
C VAL A 235 -26.45 -20.11 2.07
N ASP A 236 -27.64 -19.53 2.04
CA ASP A 236 -27.89 -18.15 2.48
C ASP A 236 -27.95 -18.09 4.02
N PRO A 237 -27.21 -17.16 4.66
CA PRO A 237 -27.26 -17.00 6.12
C PRO A 237 -28.63 -16.62 6.69
N ALA A 238 -29.55 -16.06 5.89
CA ALA A 238 -30.91 -15.78 6.32
C ALA A 238 -31.81 -17.03 6.35
N GLY A 239 -31.34 -18.18 5.84
CA GLY A 239 -32.13 -19.43 5.76
C GLY A 239 -33.26 -19.38 4.72
N ASN A 240 -33.36 -18.31 3.93
CA ASN A 240 -34.41 -18.11 2.94
C ASN A 240 -34.04 -18.76 1.59
N MET A 241 -34.00 -20.09 1.56
CA MET A 241 -33.71 -20.84 0.33
C MET A 241 -34.86 -21.76 -0.06
N PRO A 242 -35.15 -21.88 -1.37
CA PRO A 242 -36.01 -22.94 -1.86
C PRO A 242 -35.35 -24.31 -1.66
N PRO A 243 -36.14 -25.40 -1.63
CA PRO A 243 -35.60 -26.76 -1.53
C PRO A 243 -34.57 -27.05 -2.62
N VAL A 244 -33.47 -27.69 -2.25
CA VAL A 244 -32.43 -28.12 -3.16
C VAL A 244 -32.82 -29.47 -3.75
N VAL A 245 -33.31 -29.45 -5.00
CA VAL A 245 -33.65 -30.66 -5.75
C VAL A 245 -32.41 -31.27 -6.40
N ILE A 246 -32.20 -32.58 -6.23
CA ILE A 246 -31.08 -33.34 -6.83
C ILE A 246 -31.57 -34.74 -7.24
N ARG A 247 -31.62 -35.00 -8.56
CA ARG A 247 -32.18 -36.24 -9.13
C ARG A 247 -31.44 -36.60 -10.43
N CYS A 248 -31.10 -37.86 -10.64
CA CYS A 248 -30.58 -38.36 -11.91
C CYS A 248 -31.74 -38.67 -12.87
N GLU A 249 -31.97 -37.82 -13.87
CA GLU A 249 -33.13 -37.92 -14.78
C GLU A 249 -32.78 -38.46 -16.18
N GLU A 250 -31.52 -38.34 -16.61
CA GLU A 250 -31.04 -38.73 -17.93
C GLU A 250 -30.44 -40.15 -17.88
N ALA A 251 -31.04 -41.12 -18.59
CA ALA A 251 -30.50 -42.47 -18.74
C ALA A 251 -29.30 -42.50 -19.71
N ILE A 252 -28.36 -43.42 -19.51
CA ILE A 252 -27.15 -43.60 -20.35
C ILE A 252 -27.44 -44.51 -21.55
#